data_AF-A0A963LMF7-F1
#
_entry.id   AF-A0A963LMF7-F1
#
_cell.length_a   1.000
_cell.length_b   1.000
_cell.length_c   1.000
_cell.angle_alpha   90.00
_cell.angle_beta   90.00
_cell.angle_gamma   90.00
#
_symmetry.space_group_name_H-M   'P 1'
#
loop_
_entity.id
_entity.type
_entity.pdbx_description
1 polymer ?
#
loop_
_entity_poly.entity_id
_entity_poly.type
_entity_poly.pdbx_seq_one_letter_code
_entity_poly.pdbx_strand_id
1 'polypeptide(L)'
;MASTQVETVSSGADKVRLVLVGLLVIGALAAFYLLSKEGPVAQWGGLVAGLVLAAVVFFTAETGKRLIGFGRDSWREVKKVVWPTRKEAMQTTAFVFAFAVVMALFLWMTDKTLEWVFYDLILGWRK
;
A
#
# COMPACT_ATOMS: atom_id res chain seq x y z
N MET A 1 -30.64 -11.69 2.46
CA MET A 1 -29.76 -10.51 2.56
C MET A 1 -29.68 -9.92 1.17
N ALA A 2 -30.29 -8.76 0.93
CA ALA A 2 -30.32 -8.14 -0.39
C ALA A 2 -28.90 -7.73 -0.79
N SER A 3 -28.43 -8.20 -1.94
CA SER A 3 -27.22 -7.68 -2.56
C SER A 3 -27.46 -6.22 -2.91
N THR A 4 -26.94 -5.30 -2.09
CA THR A 4 -26.89 -3.88 -2.44
C THR A 4 -26.09 -3.76 -3.72
N GLN A 5 -26.80 -3.70 -4.85
CA GLN A 5 -26.21 -3.36 -6.12
C GLN A 5 -25.67 -1.95 -5.96
N VAL A 6 -24.34 -1.83 -5.84
CA VAL A 6 -23.65 -0.55 -5.86
C VAL A 6 -23.89 0.00 -7.26
N GLU A 7 -24.90 0.85 -7.39
CA GLU A 7 -25.19 1.57 -8.61
C GLU A 7 -23.97 2.44 -8.90
N THR A 8 -23.09 1.99 -9.78
CA THR A 8 -21.95 2.78 -10.25
C THR A 8 -22.50 3.84 -11.19
N VAL A 9 -23.16 4.85 -10.64
CA VAL A 9 -23.54 6.05 -11.38
C VAL A 9 -22.28 6.88 -11.62
N SER A 10 -21.30 6.32 -12.35
CA SER A 10 -20.32 7.15 -13.03
C SER A 10 -21.08 7.76 -14.20
N SER A 11 -21.50 9.02 -14.03
CA SER A 11 -22.06 9.77 -15.15
C SER A 11 -21.11 9.65 -16.35
N GLY A 12 -21.63 9.51 -17.57
CA GLY A 12 -20.79 9.48 -18.77
C GLY A 12 -19.81 10.67 -18.82
N ALA A 13 -20.21 11.81 -18.25
CA ALA A 13 -19.36 12.99 -18.09
C ALA A 13 -18.14 12.76 -17.18
N ASP A 14 -18.21 11.93 -16.14
CA ASP A 14 -17.07 11.63 -15.27
C ASP A 14 -16.05 10.74 -15.98
N LYS A 15 -16.52 9.74 -16.75
CA LYS A 15 -15.65 8.91 -17.60
C LYS A 15 -14.91 9.77 -18.62
N VAL A 16 -15.58 10.75 -19.24
CA VAL A 16 -14.95 11.68 -20.19
C VAL A 16 -13.87 12.52 -19.50
N ARG A 17 -14.12 13.04 -18.30
CA ARG A 17 -13.09 13.77 -17.52
C ARG A 17 -11.88 12.90 -17.22
N LEU A 18 -12.08 11.63 -16.86
CA LEU A 18 -10.98 10.70 -16.59
C LEU A 18 -10.16 10.37 -17.83
N VAL A 19 -10.82 10.17 -18.98
CA VAL A 19 -10.12 10.02 -20.27
C VAL A 19 -9.32 11.29 -20.60
N LEU A 20 -9.90 12.47 -20.37
CA LEU A 20 -9.22 13.75 -20.58
C LEU A 20 -8.00 13.90 -19.66
N VAL A 21 -8.07 13.47 -18.41
CA VAL A 21 -6.90 13.41 -17.50
C VAL A 21 -5.82 12.51 -18.08
N GLY A 22 -6.18 11.31 -18.56
CA GLY A 22 -5.23 10.40 -19.20
C GLY A 22 -4.55 11.03 -20.42
N LEU A 23 -5.32 11.70 -21.28
CA LEU A 23 -4.79 12.43 -22.44
C LEU A 23 -3.87 13.59 -22.03
N LEU A 24 -4.20 14.33 -20.98
CA LEU A 24 -3.35 15.41 -20.46
C LEU A 24 -2.01 14.87 -19.94
N VAL A 25 -2.00 13.72 -19.26
CA VAL A 25 -0.75 13.09 -18.79
C VAL A 25 0.11 12.63 -19.97
N ILE A 26 -0.50 11.97 -20.96
CA ILE A 26 0.22 11.57 -22.19
C ILE A 26 0.76 12.82 -22.92
N GLY A 27 -0.05 13.88 -23.01
CA GLY A 27 0.35 15.16 -23.58
C GLY A 27 1.51 15.81 -22.82
N ALA A 28 1.52 15.74 -21.49
CA ALA A 28 2.62 16.24 -20.65
C ALA A 28 3.93 15.47 -20.89
N LEU A 29 3.84 14.14 -21.05
CA LEU A 29 4.99 13.30 -21.40
C LEU A 29 5.47 13.60 -22.83
N ALA A 30 4.56 13.75 -23.79
CA ALA A 30 4.92 14.15 -25.15
C ALA A 30 5.61 15.52 -25.17
N ALA A 31 5.08 16.49 -24.42
CA ALA A 31 5.69 17.81 -24.26
C ALA A 31 7.10 17.70 -23.67
N PHE A 32 7.31 16.85 -22.67
CA PHE A 32 8.64 16.57 -22.12
C PHE A 32 9.62 16.06 -23.18
N TYR A 33 9.22 15.15 -24.06
CA TYR A 33 10.13 14.67 -25.12
C TYR A 33 10.35 15.72 -26.23
N LEU A 34 9.31 16.47 -26.61
CA LEU A 34 9.41 17.48 -27.67
C LEU A 34 10.23 18.71 -27.24
N LEU A 35 10.10 19.16 -25.99
CA LEU A 35 10.86 20.30 -25.44
C LEU A 35 12.30 19.94 -25.04
N SER A 36 12.74 18.69 -25.23
CA SER A 36 14.12 18.27 -24.92
C SER A 36 15.19 19.10 -25.64
N LYS A 37 14.84 19.72 -26.77
CA LYS A 37 15.75 20.53 -27.60
C LYS A 37 15.92 21.97 -27.08
N GLU A 38 14.94 22.49 -26.35
CA GLU A 38 14.89 23.87 -25.84
C GLU A 38 15.62 24.01 -24.48
N GLY A 39 16.09 22.89 -23.91
CA GLY A 39 16.87 22.82 -22.68
C GLY A 39 16.11 22.26 -21.46
N PRO A 40 16.82 21.90 -20.38
CA PRO A 40 16.24 21.15 -19.26
C PRO A 40 15.09 21.88 -18.55
N VAL A 41 15.17 23.21 -18.42
CA VAL A 41 14.15 24.00 -17.72
C VAL A 41 12.82 24.00 -18.46
N ALA A 42 12.85 24.15 -19.79
CA ALA A 42 11.65 24.09 -20.63
C ALA A 42 11.03 22.68 -20.57
N GLN A 43 11.87 21.65 -20.63
CA GLN A 43 11.46 20.24 -20.59
C GLN A 43 10.70 19.88 -19.30
N TRP A 44 11.31 20.15 -18.14
CA TRP A 44 10.70 19.89 -16.84
C TRP A 44 9.52 20.82 -16.57
N GLY A 45 9.59 22.08 -17.00
CA GLY A 45 8.49 23.04 -16.88
C GLY A 45 7.23 22.57 -17.60
N GLY A 46 7.36 22.10 -18.85
CA GLY A 46 6.25 21.57 -19.63
C GLY A 46 5.61 20.33 -19.00
N LEU A 47 6.42 19.41 -18.48
CA LEU A 47 5.93 18.22 -17.77
C LEU A 47 5.17 18.60 -16.50
N VAL A 48 5.76 19.44 -15.65
CA VAL A 48 5.15 19.84 -14.38
C VAL A 48 3.85 20.61 -14.64
N ALA A 49 3.84 21.56 -15.58
CA ALA A 49 2.63 22.28 -15.93
C ALA A 49 1.52 21.35 -16.44
N GLY A 50 1.85 20.39 -17.31
CA GLY A 50 0.90 19.41 -17.82
C GLY A 50 0.35 18.48 -16.73
N LEU A 51 1.21 18.02 -15.81
CA LEU A 51 0.79 17.21 -14.66
C LEU A 51 -0.09 18.00 -13.68
N VAL A 52 0.21 19.28 -13.44
CA VAL A 52 -0.62 20.15 -12.60
C VAL A 52 -1.99 20.31 -13.24
N LEU A 53 -2.08 20.57 -14.55
CA LEU A 53 -3.37 20.64 -15.25
C LEU A 53 -4.15 19.32 -15.15
N ALA A 54 -3.50 18.19 -15.37
CA ALA A 54 -4.12 16.87 -15.22
C ALA A 54 -4.65 16.65 -13.80
N ALA A 55 -3.87 17.02 -12.77
CA ALA A 55 -4.27 16.91 -11.37
C ALA A 55 -5.47 17.81 -11.05
N VAL A 56 -5.48 19.06 -11.53
CA VAL A 56 -6.62 19.98 -11.35
C VAL A 56 -7.89 19.38 -11.96
N VAL A 57 -7.83 18.89 -13.20
CA VAL A 57 -8.98 18.23 -13.84
C VAL A 57 -9.42 16.99 -13.05
N PHE A 58 -8.47 16.15 -12.62
CA PHE A 58 -8.77 14.95 -11.83
C PHE A 58 -9.50 15.26 -10.53
N PHE A 59 -9.05 16.25 -9.75
CA PHE A 59 -9.69 16.62 -8.49
C PHE A 59 -11.04 17.33 -8.67
N THR A 60 -11.34 17.86 -9.85
CA THR A 60 -12.70 18.35 -10.17
C THR A 60 -13.68 17.25 -10.59
N ALA A 61 -13.16 16.09 -11.04
CA ALA A 61 -13.95 14.90 -11.33
C ALA A 61 -14.56 14.30 -10.06
N GLU A 62 -15.67 13.59 -10.20
CA GLU A 62 -16.39 12.97 -9.09
C GLU A 62 -15.50 11.92 -8.39
N THR A 63 -14.74 11.16 -9.18
CA THR A 63 -13.74 10.21 -8.68
C THR A 63 -12.66 10.89 -7.81
N GLY A 64 -12.13 12.05 -8.23
CA GLY A 64 -11.15 12.80 -7.45
C GLY A 64 -11.74 13.40 -6.15
N LYS A 65 -12.97 13.90 -6.21
CA LYS A 65 -13.68 14.38 -5.01
C LYS A 65 -13.97 13.25 -4.02
N ARG A 66 -14.33 12.06 -4.51
CA ARG A 66 -14.53 10.85 -3.69
C ARG A 66 -13.25 10.46 -2.97
N LEU A 67 -12.09 10.54 -3.64
CA LEU A 67 -10.79 10.27 -3.01
C LEU A 67 -10.49 11.23 -1.86
N ILE A 68 -10.74 12.54 -2.05
CA ILE A 68 -10.58 13.55 -0.98
C ILE A 68 -11.55 13.26 0.19
N GLY A 69 -12.81 12.95 -0.14
CA GLY A 69 -13.82 12.57 0.86
C GLY A 69 -13.37 11.36 1.68
N PHE A 70 -12.92 10.31 1.01
CA PHE A 70 -12.39 9.11 1.64
C PHE A 70 -11.20 9.40 2.56
N GLY A 71 -10.25 10.25 2.14
CA GLY A 71 -9.14 10.66 2.97
C GLY A 71 -9.58 11.39 4.25
N ARG A 72 -10.57 12.28 4.13
CA ARG A 72 -11.15 12.99 5.28
C ARG A 72 -11.87 12.04 6.24
N ASP A 73 -12.61 11.08 5.71
CA ASP A 73 -13.32 10.09 6.52
C ASP A 73 -12.36 9.10 7.17
N SER A 74 -11.31 8.69 6.47
CA SER A 74 -10.21 7.89 7.02
C SER A 74 -9.53 8.61 8.19
N TRP A 75 -9.27 9.92 8.06
CA TRP A 75 -8.69 10.71 9.15
C TRP A 75 -9.62 10.82 10.36
N ARG A 76 -10.93 10.94 10.13
CA ARG A 76 -11.93 10.91 11.20
C ARG A 76 -11.95 9.57 11.91
N GLU A 77 -11.76 8.47 11.19
CA GLU A 77 -11.73 7.12 11.77
C GLU A 77 -10.44 6.88 12.56
N VAL A 78 -9.29 7.33 12.06
CA VAL A 78 -8.01 7.28 12.79
C VAL A 78 -8.11 8.04 14.13
N LYS A 79 -8.86 9.14 14.19
CA LYS A 79 -9.10 9.85 15.45
C LYS A 79 -9.94 9.07 16.46
N LYS A 80 -10.75 8.10 16.01
CA LYS A 80 -11.51 7.21 16.89
C LYS A 80 -10.66 6.04 17.40
N VAL A 81 -9.47 5.82 16.83
CA VAL A 81 -8.55 4.78 17.30
C VAL A 81 -8.03 5.16 18.67
N VAL A 82 -8.51 4.45 19.69
CA VAL A 82 -7.97 4.52 21.04
C VAL A 82 -6.68 3.71 21.04
N TRP A 83 -5.54 4.41 21.10
CA TRP A 83 -4.25 3.74 21.21
C TRP A 83 -4.12 3.06 22.57
N PRO A 84 -3.61 1.81 22.60
CA PRO A 84 -3.45 1.07 23.84
C PRO A 84 -2.54 1.81 24.80
N THR A 85 -2.80 1.68 26.09
CA THR A 85 -1.89 2.25 27.10
C THR A 85 -0.53 1.56 27.02
N ARG A 86 0.54 2.23 27.50
CA ARG A 86 1.90 1.61 27.53
C ARG A 86 1.89 0.24 28.21
N LYS A 87 1.03 0.04 29.22
CA LYS A 87 0.89 -1.23 29.92
C LYS A 87 0.27 -2.32 29.03
N GLU A 88 -0.83 -2.02 28.34
CA GLU A 88 -1.47 -2.96 27.41
C GLU A 88 -0.59 -3.32 26.22
N ALA A 89 0.13 -2.33 25.67
CA ALA A 89 1.08 -2.56 24.58
C ALA A 89 2.24 -3.48 25.01
N MET A 90 2.80 -3.23 26.21
CA MET A 90 3.83 -4.09 26.79
C MET A 90 3.32 -5.49 27.10
N GLN A 91 2.08 -5.62 27.61
CA GLN A 91 1.47 -6.91 27.90
C GLN A 91 1.26 -7.73 26.63
N THR A 92 0.71 -7.12 25.57
CA THR A 92 0.54 -7.79 24.27
C THR A 92 1.89 -8.22 23.69
N THR A 93 2.91 -7.35 23.78
CA THR A 93 4.26 -7.67 23.34
C THR A 93 4.84 -8.84 24.13
N ALA A 94 4.67 -8.85 25.46
CA ALA A 94 5.13 -9.93 26.32
C ALA A 94 4.48 -11.28 25.96
N PHE A 95 3.18 -11.30 25.64
CA PHE A 95 2.51 -12.51 25.17
C PHE A 95 3.10 -13.03 23.86
N VAL A 96 3.36 -12.14 22.89
CA VAL A 96 4.00 -12.52 21.62
C VAL A 96 5.41 -13.08 21.85
N PHE A 97 6.20 -12.46 22.72
CA PHE A 97 7.53 -12.96 23.09
C PHE A 97 7.48 -14.32 23.78
N ALA A 98 6.57 -14.50 24.72
CA ALA A 98 6.39 -15.79 25.40
C ALA A 98 6.04 -16.89 24.40
N PHE A 99 5.12 -16.62 23.48
CA PHE A 99 4.77 -17.56 22.41
C PHE A 99 5.98 -17.87 21.51
N ALA A 100 6.74 -16.85 21.09
CA ALA A 100 7.93 -17.04 20.26
C ALA A 100 9.01 -17.89 20.96
N VAL A 101 9.22 -17.70 22.26
CA VAL A 101 10.17 -18.50 23.05
C VAL A 101 9.72 -19.95 23.14
N VAL A 102 8.43 -20.20 23.37
CA VAL A 102 7.88 -21.57 23.40
C VAL A 102 8.09 -22.27 22.04
N MET A 103 7.81 -21.59 20.94
CA MET A 103 8.03 -22.12 19.59
C MET A 103 9.51 -22.38 19.31
N ALA A 104 10.40 -21.47 19.73
CA ALA A 104 11.83 -21.63 19.57
C ALA A 104 12.35 -22.84 20.36
N LEU A 105 11.89 -23.04 21.60
CA LEU A 105 12.24 -24.21 22.42
C LEU A 105 11.71 -25.51 21.81
N PHE A 106 10.48 -25.51 21.30
CA PHE A 106 9.88 -26.67 20.65
C PHE A 106 10.66 -27.08 19.38
N LEU A 107 10.98 -26.11 18.52
CA LEU A 107 11.78 -26.36 17.31
C LEU A 107 13.19 -26.83 17.69
N TRP A 108 13.84 -26.19 18.66
CA TRP A 108 15.15 -26.61 19.14
C TRP A 108 15.16 -28.06 19.66
N MET A 109 14.14 -28.46 20.42
CA MET A 109 13.99 -29.83 20.91
C MET A 109 13.77 -30.82 19.76
N THR A 110 12.97 -30.43 18.78
CA THR A 110 12.70 -31.23 17.58
C THR A 110 13.98 -31.43 16.77
N ASP A 111 14.73 -30.36 16.52
CA ASP A 111 15.99 -30.38 15.80
C ASP A 111 17.02 -31.27 16.51
N LYS A 112 17.10 -31.19 17.85
CA LYS A 112 17.97 -32.06 18.64
C LYS A 112 17.56 -33.53 18.60
N THR A 113 16.27 -33.80 18.58
CA THR A 113 15.74 -35.17 18.47
C THR A 113 16.05 -35.73 17.07
N LEU A 114 15.85 -34.93 16.02
CA LEU A 114 16.20 -35.30 14.66
C LEU A 114 17.71 -35.51 14.51
N GLU A 115 18.54 -34.59 15.02
CA GLU A 115 20.00 -34.70 15.06
C GLU A 115 20.43 -36.04 15.66
N TRP A 116 19.90 -36.38 16.85
CA TRP A 116 20.19 -37.66 17.51
C TRP A 116 19.77 -38.86 16.66
N VAL A 117 18.54 -38.88 16.13
CA VAL A 117 18.05 -39.98 15.29
C VAL A 117 18.91 -40.15 14.04
N PHE A 118 19.25 -39.07 13.34
CA PHE A 118 20.05 -39.17 12.12
C PHE A 118 21.49 -39.63 12.40
N TYR A 119 22.17 -39.05 13.38
CA TYR A 119 23.58 -39.35 13.64
C TYR A 119 23.81 -40.68 14.36
N ASP A 120 22.97 -41.02 15.34
CA ASP A 120 23.19 -42.21 16.17
C ASP A 120 22.45 -43.44 15.62
N LEU A 121 21.27 -43.30 14.98
CA LEU A 121 20.49 -44.45 14.47
C LEU A 121 20.76 -44.77 13.00
N ILE A 122 20.82 -43.75 12.13
CA ILE A 122 20.93 -43.96 10.67
C ILE A 122 22.39 -44.00 10.21
N LEU A 123 23.22 -43.03 10.64
CA LEU A 123 24.61 -42.93 10.19
C LEU A 123 25.59 -43.74 11.06
N GLY A 124 25.22 -44.14 12.28
CA GLY A 124 26.01 -44.99 13.16
C GLY A 124 27.43 -44.47 13.43
N TRP A 125 27.66 -43.17 13.32
CA TRP A 125 29.01 -42.59 13.25
C TRP A 125 29.56 -42.16 14.61
N ARG A 126 28.71 -42.01 15.63
CA ARG A 126 29.15 -41.85 17.03
C ARG A 126 29.25 -43.20 17.73
N LYS A 127 30.43 -43.79 17.66
CA LYS A 127 31.05 -44.51 18.78
C LYS A 127 32.12 -43.61 19.38
#